data_AF-A0A9D8D8P3-F1
#
_entry.id   AF-A0A9D8D8P3-F1
#
_cell.length_a   1.000
_cell.length_b   1.000
_cell.length_c   1.000
_cell.angle_alpha   90.00
_cell.angle_beta   90.00
_cell.angle_gamma   90.00
#
_symmetry.space_group_name_H-M   'P 1'
#
loop_
_entity.id
_entity.type
_entity.pdbx_description
1 polymer ?
#
loop_
_entity_poly.entity_id
_entity_poly.type
_entity_poly.pdbx_seq_one_letter_code
_entity_poly.pdbx_strand_id
1 'polypeptide(L)'
;MRSRPLASSVALALAAGAVALSGCGGAENALSTADVEAGKTKFVQQCGGCHVLNDAGTKGVSGPNLDDAFRYPREQGFKETQFFGVVKR
;
A
#
# COMPACT_ATOMS: atom_id res chain seq x y z
N MET A 1 17.51 -36.44 33.95
CA MET A 1 16.25 -36.16 33.22
C MET A 1 16.27 -34.70 32.76
N ARG A 2 16.74 -34.40 31.53
CA ARG A 2 16.62 -33.07 30.91
C ARG A 2 16.19 -33.25 29.45
N SER A 3 14.90 -33.51 29.27
CA SER A 3 14.20 -33.56 27.99
C SER A 3 13.79 -32.14 27.57
N ARG A 4 14.71 -31.38 26.96
CA ARG A 4 14.41 -30.02 26.43
C ARG A 4 14.98 -29.65 25.04
N PRO A 5 15.51 -30.54 24.17
CA PRO A 5 15.99 -30.08 22.86
C PRO A 5 14.87 -29.93 21.81
N LEU A 6 13.81 -30.74 21.85
CA LEU A 6 12.79 -30.75 20.78
C LEU A 6 11.85 -29.52 20.79
N ALA A 7 11.52 -28.98 21.97
CA ALA A 7 10.62 -27.83 22.06
C ALA A 7 11.27 -26.53 21.51
N SER A 8 12.60 -26.43 21.57
CA SER A 8 13.33 -25.25 21.11
C SER A 8 13.43 -25.18 19.58
N SER A 9 13.52 -26.33 18.91
CA SER A 9 13.62 -26.40 17.45
C SER A 9 12.29 -26.11 16.75
N VAL A 10 11.16 -26.52 17.36
CA VAL A 10 9.82 -26.26 16.83
C VAL A 10 9.48 -24.76 16.91
N ALA A 11 9.82 -24.11 18.04
CA ALA A 11 9.58 -22.68 18.20
C ALA A 11 10.37 -21.83 17.18
N LEU A 12 11.60 -22.23 16.86
CA LEU A 12 12.42 -21.52 15.88
C LEU A 12 11.92 -21.72 14.44
N ALA A 13 11.42 -22.92 14.10
CA ALA A 13 10.81 -23.19 12.80
C ALA A 13 9.49 -22.42 12.59
N LEU A 14 8.67 -22.31 13.63
CA LEU A 14 7.43 -21.51 13.59
C LEU A 14 7.71 -20.01 13.45
N ALA A 15 8.72 -19.48 14.15
CA ALA A 15 9.13 -18.09 14.01
C ALA A 15 9.68 -17.77 12.62
N ALA A 16 10.47 -18.68 12.03
CA ALA A 16 10.96 -18.52 10.65
C ALA A 16 9.84 -18.57 9.61
N GLY A 17 8.83 -19.43 9.81
CA GLY A 17 7.66 -19.51 8.92
C GLY A 17 6.79 -18.24 8.93
N ALA A 18 6.62 -17.60 10.09
CA ALA A 18 5.85 -16.36 10.21
C ALA A 18 6.54 -15.17 9.51
N VAL A 19 7.87 -15.11 9.55
CA VAL A 19 8.66 -14.08 8.84
C VAL A 19 8.66 -14.29 7.33
N ALA A 20 8.58 -15.55 6.86
CA ALA A 20 8.51 -15.84 5.43
C ALA A 20 7.20 -15.37 4.77
N LEU A 21 6.12 -15.22 5.54
CA LEU A 21 4.80 -14.83 5.04
C LEU A 21 4.53 -13.32 5.08
N SER A 22 5.34 -12.53 5.79
CA SER A 22 5.14 -11.07 5.88
C SER A 22 5.65 -10.30 4.65
N GLY A 23 6.29 -10.98 3.68
CA GLY A 23 6.84 -10.37 2.47
C GLY A 23 5.96 -10.47 1.21
N CYS A 24 4.83 -11.20 1.24
CA CYS A 24 3.97 -11.38 0.07
C CYS A 24 2.72 -10.49 0.17
N GLY A 25 2.76 -9.33 -0.47
CA GLY A 25 1.65 -8.79 -1.28
C GLY A 25 0.29 -8.50 -0.65
N GLY A 26 0.07 -8.60 0.67
CA GLY A 26 -1.28 -8.49 1.30
C GLY A 26 -2.13 -7.26 0.99
N ALA A 27 -1.60 -6.26 0.26
CA ALA A 27 -2.34 -5.15 -0.31
C ALA A 27 -3.26 -5.55 -1.49
N GLU A 28 -2.99 -6.66 -2.18
CA GLU A 28 -3.77 -7.09 -3.36
C GLU A 28 -5.25 -7.33 -3.06
N ASN A 29 -5.55 -7.89 -1.87
CA ASN A 29 -6.93 -8.09 -1.41
C ASN A 29 -7.59 -6.82 -0.89
N ALA A 30 -6.82 -5.92 -0.26
CA ALA A 30 -7.33 -4.69 0.32
C ALA A 30 -7.83 -3.71 -0.76
N LEU A 31 -7.16 -3.66 -1.92
CA LEU A 31 -7.55 -2.77 -3.02
C LEU A 31 -8.67 -3.35 -3.89
N SER A 32 -8.74 -4.68 -4.01
CA SER A 32 -9.82 -5.37 -4.73
C SER A 32 -11.19 -5.15 -4.08
N THR A 33 -11.23 -4.91 -2.77
CA THR A 33 -12.45 -4.67 -1.99
C THR A 33 -12.70 -3.19 -1.67
N ALA A 34 -11.84 -2.29 -2.16
CA ALA A 34 -11.96 -0.86 -1.86
C ALA A 34 -13.16 -0.21 -2.57
N ASP A 35 -13.95 0.53 -1.79
CA ASP A 35 -15.02 1.41 -2.29
C ASP A 35 -14.42 2.77 -2.70
N VAL A 36 -14.27 2.94 -4.01
CA VAL A 36 -13.66 4.15 -4.61
C VAL A 36 -14.54 5.37 -4.42
N GLU A 37 -15.87 5.22 -4.48
CA GLU A 37 -16.79 6.36 -4.39
C GLU A 37 -16.87 6.88 -2.96
N ALA A 38 -16.87 5.98 -1.97
CA ALA A 38 -16.70 6.36 -0.57
C ALA A 38 -15.35 7.07 -0.33
N GLY A 39 -14.27 6.56 -0.94
CA GLY A 39 -12.94 7.17 -0.91
C GLY A 39 -12.92 8.59 -1.48
N LYS A 40 -13.50 8.80 -2.66
CA LYS A 40 -13.63 10.13 -3.30
C LYS A 40 -14.39 11.10 -2.42
N THR A 41 -15.51 10.66 -1.84
CA THR A 41 -16.30 11.48 -0.92
C THR A 41 -15.46 11.98 0.27
N LYS A 42 -14.69 11.08 0.89
CA LYS A 42 -13.79 11.44 1.99
C LYS A 42 -12.66 12.36 1.52
N PHE A 43 -12.10 12.10 0.35
CA PHE A 43 -11.05 12.93 -0.23
C PHE A 43 -11.52 14.37 -0.41
N VAL A 44 -12.70 14.59 -1.00
CA VAL A 44 -13.28 15.93 -1.16
C VAL A 44 -13.45 16.63 0.20
N GLN A 45 -13.94 15.91 1.22
CA GLN A 45 -14.21 16.46 2.55
C GLN A 45 -12.94 16.82 3.34
N GLN A 46 -11.86 16.07 3.18
CA GLN A 46 -10.71 16.13 4.08
C GLN A 46 -9.42 16.61 3.41
N CYS A 47 -9.24 16.34 2.12
CA CYS A 47 -8.00 16.58 1.39
C CYS A 47 -8.18 17.61 0.26
N GLY A 48 -9.38 17.68 -0.32
CA GLY A 48 -9.67 18.42 -1.54
C GLY A 48 -9.54 19.94 -1.45
N GLY A 49 -9.54 20.49 -0.24
CA GLY A 49 -9.24 21.91 0.00
C GLY A 49 -7.76 22.24 -0.22
N CYS A 50 -6.86 21.27 -0.04
CA CYS A 50 -5.42 21.46 -0.16
C CYS A 50 -4.84 20.85 -1.44
N HIS A 51 -5.35 19.70 -1.88
CA HIS A 51 -4.76 18.93 -2.97
C HIS A 51 -5.63 18.90 -4.23
N VAL A 52 -4.96 18.80 -5.38
CA VAL A 52 -5.57 18.42 -6.66
C VAL A 52 -5.59 16.90 -6.73
N LEU A 53 -6.76 16.38 -7.10
CA LEU A 53 -6.96 15.00 -7.51
C LEU A 53 -8.12 15.00 -8.51
N ASN A 54 -7.79 14.78 -9.78
CA ASN A 54 -8.74 14.95 -10.88
C ASN A 54 -9.89 13.93 -10.81
N ASP A 55 -9.60 12.70 -10.36
CA ASP A 55 -10.61 11.63 -10.19
C ASP A 55 -11.65 11.95 -9.09
N ALA A 56 -11.29 12.81 -8.12
CA ALA A 56 -12.19 13.33 -7.10
C ALA A 56 -12.72 14.75 -7.40
N GLY A 57 -12.35 15.35 -8.54
CA GLY A 57 -12.81 16.68 -8.97
C GLY A 57 -12.31 17.85 -8.10
N THR A 58 -11.25 17.65 -7.33
CA THR A 58 -10.73 18.65 -6.39
C THR A 58 -9.71 19.58 -7.03
N LYS A 59 -9.59 20.81 -6.52
CA LYS A 59 -8.77 21.88 -7.10
C LYS A 59 -7.89 22.61 -6.07
N GLY A 60 -7.69 22.05 -4.89
CA GLY A 60 -6.83 22.64 -3.88
C GLY A 60 -5.38 22.68 -4.38
N VAL A 61 -4.72 23.84 -4.29
CA VAL A 61 -3.33 24.03 -4.79
C VAL A 61 -2.35 24.41 -3.68
N SER A 62 -2.79 24.40 -2.43
CA SER A 62 -1.93 24.64 -1.27
C SER A 62 -0.95 23.48 -1.03
N GLY A 63 -1.39 22.26 -1.36
CA GLY A 63 -0.58 21.05 -1.39
C GLY A 63 -0.25 20.62 -2.82
N PRO A 64 0.68 19.65 -2.99
CA PRO A 64 1.05 19.13 -4.30
C PRO A 64 -0.14 18.48 -5.03
N ASN A 65 -0.07 18.48 -6.35
CA ASN A 65 -0.97 17.70 -7.19
C ASN A 65 -0.71 16.19 -7.00
N LEU A 66 -1.71 15.43 -6.57
CA LEU A 66 -1.56 14.00 -6.33
C LEU A 66 -1.65 13.16 -7.60
N ASP A 67 -2.15 13.72 -8.71
CA ASP A 67 -2.05 13.08 -10.03
C ASP A 67 -0.58 12.96 -10.50
N ASP A 68 0.32 13.75 -9.91
CA ASP A 68 1.77 13.72 -10.18
C ASP A 68 2.55 12.79 -9.23
N ALA A 69 1.89 12.09 -8.30
CA ALA A 69 2.55 11.37 -7.19
C ALA A 69 3.65 10.37 -7.62
N PHE A 70 3.53 9.80 -8.83
CA PHE A 70 4.48 8.83 -9.38
C PHE A 70 5.41 9.40 -10.46
N ARG A 71 5.40 10.72 -10.71
CA ARG A 71 6.29 11.35 -11.71
C ARG A 71 7.77 11.12 -11.38
N TYR A 72 8.20 11.46 -10.17
CA TYR A 72 9.60 11.32 -9.77
C TYR A 72 10.10 9.86 -9.82
N PRO A 73 9.38 8.86 -9.26
CA PRO A 73 9.77 7.46 -9.43
C PRO A 73 9.96 7.01 -10.89
N ARG A 74 9.08 7.46 -11.80
CA ARG A 74 9.24 7.18 -13.24
C ARG A 74 10.48 7.82 -13.82
N GLU A 75 10.78 9.06 -13.46
CA GLU A 75 12.02 9.75 -13.86
C GLU A 75 13.28 9.04 -13.35
N GLN A 76 13.21 8.40 -12.18
CA GLN A 76 14.28 7.57 -11.63
C GLN A 76 14.38 6.17 -12.27
N GLY A 77 13.58 5.87 -13.29
CA GLY A 77 13.65 4.62 -14.05
C GLY A 77 12.97 3.42 -13.37
N PHE A 78 12.10 3.66 -12.39
CA PHE A 78 11.27 2.59 -11.81
C PHE A 78 10.28 2.07 -12.86
N LYS A 79 10.10 0.77 -12.92
CA LYS A 79 9.21 0.10 -13.88
C LYS A 79 7.76 0.30 -13.46
N GLU A 80 6.85 0.45 -14.43
CA GLU A 80 5.40 0.55 -14.17
C GLU A 80 4.84 -0.62 -13.35
N THR A 81 5.44 -1.81 -13.49
CA THR A 81 5.09 -3.00 -12.70
C THR A 81 5.26 -2.80 -11.20
N GLN A 82 6.10 -1.86 -10.78
CA GLN A 82 6.31 -1.53 -9.38
C GLN A 82 5.21 -0.62 -8.82
N PHE A 83 4.36 -0.05 -9.68
CA PHE A 83 3.26 0.83 -9.30
C PHE A 83 1.89 0.22 -9.55
N PHE A 84 1.78 -0.90 -10.29
CA PHE A 84 0.47 -1.45 -10.66
C PHE A 84 -0.42 -1.67 -9.44
N GLY A 85 0.09 -2.30 -8.38
CA GLY A 85 -0.68 -2.48 -7.13
C GLY A 85 -1.10 -1.19 -6.43
N VAL A 86 -0.80 0.00 -6.93
CA VAL A 86 -1.30 1.29 -6.41
C VAL A 86 -2.09 2.07 -7.47
N VAL A 87 -1.68 1.97 -8.75
CA VAL A 87 -2.17 2.84 -9.83
C VAL A 87 -3.15 2.13 -10.77
N LYS A 88 -3.07 0.79 -10.90
CA LYS A 88 -3.95 0.01 -11.77
C LYS A 88 -4.51 -1.22 -11.07
N ARG A 89 -5.83 -1.41 -11.13
CA ARG A 89 -6.45 -2.69 -10.83
C ARG A 89 -6.23 -3.68 -11.96
#